data_AF-A0A6B3EAT2-F1
#
_entry.id   AF-A0A6B3EAT2-F1
#
_cell.length_a   1.000
_cell.length_b   1.000
_cell.length_c   1.000
_cell.angle_alpha   90.00
_cell.angle_beta   90.00
_cell.angle_gamma   90.00
#
_symmetry.space_group_name_H-M   'P 1'
#
loop_
_entity.id
_entity.type
_entity.pdbx_description
1 polymer ?
#
loop_
_entity_poly.entity_id
_entity_poly.type
_entity_poly.pdbx_seq_one_letter_code
_entity_poly.pdbx_strand_id
1 'polypeptide(L)'
;FRGVILQSEATDEMRGRMQGVFTVVVAGGPRLADLLHGTVGEAVGARGATAGGGLLVVVAVVLLALVVPAFWRYVPAATGRE
;
A
#
# COMPACT_ATOMS: atom_id res chain seq x y z
N PHE A 1 -11.15 11.70 -8.30
CA PHE A 1 -10.02 12.38 -8.98
C PHE A 1 -8.70 11.60 -8.96
N ARG A 2 -8.20 11.02 -7.84
CA ARG A 2 -6.93 10.24 -7.84
C ARG A 2 -6.89 9.04 -8.79
N GLY A 3 -8.02 8.34 -8.98
CA GLY A 3 -8.10 7.22 -9.92
C GLY A 3 -7.91 7.61 -11.39
N VAL A 4 -8.29 8.83 -11.77
CA VAL A 4 -8.15 9.35 -13.14
C VAL A 4 -6.69 9.65 -13.47
N ILE A 5 -5.91 10.14 -12.49
CA ILE A 5 -4.47 10.39 -12.64
C ILE A 5 -3.72 9.06 -12.84
N LEU A 6 -4.06 8.02 -12.07
CA LEU A 6 -3.44 6.71 -12.23
C LEU A 6 -3.86 6.00 -13.53
N GLN A 7 -5.07 6.27 -14.04
CA GLN A 7 -5.55 5.67 -15.29
C GLN A 7 -5.08 6.41 -16.55
N SER A 8 -4.76 7.70 -16.48
CA SER A 8 -4.22 8.47 -17.62
C SER A 8 -2.76 8.15 -17.88
N GLU A 9 -1.99 7.84 -16.83
CA GLU A 9 -0.57 7.47 -16.92
C GLU A 9 -0.34 5.96 -17.08
N ALA A 10 -1.34 5.12 -16.78
CA ALA A 10 -1.24 3.66 -16.93
C ALA A 10 -1.63 3.22 -18.35
N THR A 11 -0.77 2.42 -18.98
CA THR A 11 -1.08 1.80 -20.27
C THR A 11 -2.34 0.93 -20.19
N ASP A 12 -3.08 0.80 -21.29
CA ASP A 12 -4.38 0.13 -21.34
C ASP A 12 -4.34 -1.31 -20.81
N GLU A 13 -3.25 -2.03 -21.07
CA GLU A 13 -3.00 -3.38 -20.56
C GLU A 13 -2.84 -3.43 -19.03
N MET A 14 -2.29 -2.37 -18.42
CA MET A 14 -2.11 -2.27 -16.97
C MET A 14 -3.40 -1.84 -16.25
N ARG A 15 -4.40 -1.33 -16.95
CA ARG A 15 -5.60 -0.74 -16.34
C ARG A 15 -6.37 -1.74 -15.47
N GLY A 16 -6.51 -3.00 -15.94
CA GLY A 16 -7.12 -4.08 -15.17
C GLY A 16 -6.32 -4.47 -13.92
N ARG A 17 -4.98 -4.50 -14.05
CA ARG A 17 -4.05 -4.79 -12.92
C ARG A 17 -4.11 -3.68 -11.87
N MET A 18 -4.11 -2.43 -12.30
CA MET A 18 -4.21 -1.26 -11.42
C MET A 18 -5.56 -1.21 -10.70
N GLN A 19 -6.65 -1.55 -11.39
CA GLN A 19 -7.97 -1.66 -10.76
C GLN A 19 -8.00 -2.78 -9.71
N GLY A 20 -7.38 -3.94 -9.99
CA GLY A 20 -7.21 -5.02 -9.02
C GLY A 20 -6.44 -4.58 -7.78
N VAL A 21 -5.31 -3.88 -7.95
CA VAL A 21 -4.52 -3.33 -6.84
C VAL A 21 -5.33 -2.33 -6.03
N PHE A 22 -6.09 -1.44 -6.68
CA PHE A 22 -6.96 -0.50 -5.98
C PHE A 22 -8.01 -1.21 -5.13
N THR A 23 -8.66 -2.25 -5.66
CA THR A 23 -9.63 -3.05 -4.91
C THR A 23 -8.99 -3.69 -3.68
N VAL A 24 -7.85 -4.36 -3.83
CA VAL A 24 -7.19 -5.09 -2.73
C VAL A 24 -6.67 -4.12 -1.66
N VAL A 25 -5.95 -3.07 -2.08
CA VAL A 25 -5.23 -2.19 -1.16
C VAL A 25 -6.12 -1.10 -0.59
N VAL A 26 -6.88 -0.40 -1.44
CA VAL A 26 -7.59 0.83 -1.04
C VAL A 26 -8.99 0.52 -0.52
N ALA A 27 -9.76 -0.30 -1.23
CA ALA A 27 -11.10 -0.67 -0.79
C ALA A 27 -11.05 -1.76 0.29
N GLY A 28 -10.17 -2.76 0.12
CA GLY A 28 -10.04 -3.89 1.03
C GLY A 28 -9.23 -3.61 2.29
N GLY A 29 -8.10 -2.92 2.16
CA GLY A 29 -7.13 -2.69 3.25
C GLY A 29 -7.75 -2.19 4.56
N PRO A 30 -8.53 -1.09 4.55
CA PRO A 30 -9.17 -0.57 5.76
C PRO A 30 -10.10 -1.57 6.44
N ARG A 31 -10.86 -2.37 5.67
CA ARG A 31 -11.80 -3.37 6.22
C ARG A 31 -11.09 -4.49 6.97
N LEU A 32 -9.97 -4.98 6.41
CA LEU A 32 -9.12 -5.95 7.09
C LEU A 32 -8.47 -5.33 8.33
N ALA A 33 -8.02 -4.07 8.24
CA ALA A 33 -7.46 -3.37 9.39
C ALA A 33 -8.48 -3.18 10.52
N ASP A 34 -9.73 -2.83 10.20
CA ASP A 34 -10.82 -2.67 11.17
C ASP A 34 -11.07 -3.98 11.94
N LEU A 35 -11.14 -5.11 11.22
CA LEU A 35 -11.34 -6.43 11.83
C LEU A 35 -10.18 -6.80 12.77
N LEU A 36 -8.94 -6.61 12.32
CA LEU A 36 -7.76 -6.95 13.11
C LEU A 36 -7.61 -6.02 14.33
N HIS A 37 -7.80 -4.71 14.17
CA HIS A 37 -7.71 -3.76 15.29
C HIS A 37 -8.89 -3.92 16.25
N GLY A 38 -10.08 -4.30 15.77
CA GLY A 38 -11.22 -4.60 16.64
C GLY A 38 -10.95 -5.81 17.52
N THR A 39 -10.58 -6.93 16.90
CA THR A 39 -10.30 -8.20 17.61
C THR A 39 -9.08 -8.11 18.53
N VAL A 40 -7.97 -7.53 18.06
CA VAL A 40 -6.77 -7.35 18.89
C VAL A 40 -7.01 -6.26 19.94
N GLY A 41 -7.71 -5.19 19.59
CA GLY A 41 -8.04 -4.09 20.49
C GLY A 41 -8.93 -4.52 21.66
N GLU A 42 -9.79 -5.51 21.48
CA GLU A 42 -10.55 -6.13 22.57
C GLU A 42 -9.61 -6.79 23.61
N ALA A 43 -8.56 -7.47 23.15
CA ALA A 43 -7.64 -8.20 24.02
C ALA A 43 -6.56 -7.33 24.68
N VAL A 44 -5.99 -6.36 23.95
CA VAL A 44 -4.82 -5.55 24.41
C VAL A 44 -5.09 -4.05 24.52
N GLY A 45 -6.33 -3.63 24.26
CA GLY A 45 -6.73 -2.22 24.24
C GLY A 45 -6.34 -1.50 22.94
N ALA A 46 -7.05 -0.42 22.64
CA ALA A 46 -6.87 0.36 21.41
C ALA A 46 -5.43 0.89 21.24
N ARG A 47 -4.82 1.39 22.31
CA ARG A 47 -3.44 1.92 22.25
C ARG A 47 -2.42 0.84 21.89
N GLY A 48 -2.55 -0.35 22.48
CA GLY A 48 -1.67 -1.49 22.19
C GLY A 48 -1.83 -1.98 20.76
N ALA A 49 -3.07 -2.17 20.31
CA ALA A 49 -3.38 -2.61 18.95
C ALA A 49 -2.83 -1.64 17.89
N THR A 50 -3.08 -0.33 18.03
CA THR A 50 -2.62 0.67 17.07
C THR A 50 -1.09 0.81 17.05
N ALA A 51 -0.44 0.81 18.22
CA ALA A 51 1.02 0.91 18.29
C ALA A 51 1.70 -0.35 17.70
N GLY A 52 1.20 -1.54 18.04
CA GLY A 52 1.69 -2.80 17.49
C GLY A 52 1.48 -2.92 15.98
N GLY A 53 0.30 -2.55 15.49
CA GLY A 53 0.00 -2.50 14.05
C GLY A 53 0.91 -1.53 13.30
N GLY A 54 1.12 -0.32 13.83
CA GLY A 54 2.03 0.66 13.25
C GLY A 54 3.47 0.15 13.18
N LEU A 55 3.97 -0.47 14.25
CA LEU A 55 5.31 -1.07 14.27
C LEU A 55 5.43 -2.21 13.23
N LEU A 56 4.41 -3.07 13.13
CA LEU A 56 4.38 -4.15 12.15
C LEU A 56 4.46 -3.62 10.71
N VAL A 57 3.74 -2.53 10.41
CA VAL A 57 3.80 -1.86 9.09
C VAL A 57 5.22 -1.37 8.80
N VAL A 58 5.86 -0.68 9.75
CA VAL A 58 7.24 -0.19 9.56
C VAL A 58 8.19 -1.35 9.27
N VAL A 59 8.13 -2.43 10.05
CA VAL A 59 8.97 -3.61 9.84
C VAL A 59 8.71 -4.24 8.47
N ALA A 60 7.45 -4.45 8.10
CA ALA A 60 7.08 -5.03 6.82
C ALA A 60 7.56 -4.18 5.63
N VAL A 61 7.42 -2.85 5.71
CA VAL A 61 7.91 -1.92 4.68
C VAL A 61 9.43 -1.99 4.55
N VAL A 62 10.17 -1.98 5.67
CA VAL A 62 11.63 -2.09 5.65
C VAL A 62 12.06 -3.43 5.04
N LEU A 63 11.43 -4.53 5.43
CA LEU A 63 11.70 -5.85 4.85
C LEU A 63 11.43 -5.87 3.34
N LEU A 64 10.28 -5.34 2.90
CA LEU A 64 9.95 -5.25 1.47
C LEU A 64 10.94 -4.37 0.70
N ALA A 65 11.36 -3.24 1.28
CA ALA A 65 12.37 -2.39 0.68
C ALA A 65 13.67 -3.18 0.48
N LEU A 66 14.14 -3.92 1.50
CA LEU A 66 15.38 -4.69 1.43
C LEU A 66 15.32 -5.88 0.46
N VAL A 67 14.19 -6.60 0.40
CA VAL A 67 14.06 -7.85 -0.38
C VAL A 67 13.67 -7.63 -1.84
N VAL A 68 13.22 -6.43 -2.23
CA VAL A 68 12.81 -6.11 -3.61
C VAL A 68 13.87 -5.22 -4.27
N PRO A 69 14.82 -5.79 -5.04
CA PRO A 69 15.94 -5.04 -5.62
C PRO A 69 15.50 -3.99 -6.64
N ALA A 70 14.30 -4.15 -7.21
CA ALA A 70 13.72 -3.20 -8.15
C ALA A 70 13.54 -1.81 -7.54
N PHE A 71 13.28 -1.70 -6.22
CA PHE A 71 13.16 -0.40 -5.56
C PHE A 71 14.50 0.34 -5.51
N TRP A 72 15.60 -0.38 -5.29
CA TRP A 72 16.95 0.19 -5.22
C TRP A 72 17.50 0.58 -6.59
N ARG A 73 17.08 -0.13 -7.63
CA ARG A 73 17.54 0.08 -9.01
C ARG A 73 16.65 1.03 -9.81
N TYR A 74 15.64 1.62 -9.17
CA TYR A 74 14.73 2.53 -9.83
C TYR A 74 15.48 3.79 -10.28
N VAL A 75 15.56 3.97 -11.59
CA VAL A 75 16.05 5.20 -12.23
C VAL A 75 14.83 5.93 -12.76
N PRO A 76 14.51 7.14 -12.26
CA PRO A 76 13.43 7.94 -12.82
C PRO A 76 13.67 8.19 -14.30
N ALA A 77 12.63 8.05 -15.13
CA ALA A 77 12.71 8.52 -16.50
C ALA A 77 13.01 10.03 -16.45
N ALA A 78 14.06 10.47 -17.15
CA ALA A 78 14.39 11.89 -17.22
C ALA A 78 13.14 12.64 -17.70
N THR A 79 12.60 13.53 -16.87
CA THR A 79 11.44 14.35 -17.22
C THR A 79 11.82 15.17 -18.45
N GLY A 80 11.41 14.71 -19.62
CA GLY A 80 11.50 15.48 -20.86
C GLY A 80 10.69 16.75 -20.66
N ARG A 81 11.38 17.89 -20.66
CA ARG A 81 10.74 19.19 -20.78
C ARG A 81 10.35 19.32 -22.25
N GLU A 82 9.05 19.27 -22.53
CA GLU A 82 8.44 19.89 -23.71
C GLU A 82 7.28 20.77 -23.24
#